data_AF-A0A5B1QQL7-F1
#
_entry.id   AF-A0A5B1QQL7-F1
#
_cell.length_a   1.000
_cell.length_b   1.000
_cell.length_c   1.000
_cell.angle_alpha   90.00
_cell.angle_beta   90.00
_cell.angle_gamma   90.00
#
_symmetry.space_group_name_H-M   'P 1'
#
loop_
_entity.id
_entity.type
_entity.pdbx_description
1 polymer ?
#
loop_
_entity_poly.entity_id
_entity_poly.type
_entity_poly.pdbx_seq_one_letter_code
_entity_poly.pdbx_strand_id
1 'polypeptide(L)'
;MSYHPYVPPQGQQSSPSAHHTMTAPKVQINTESLESLSFAVRSPDAADHDNVVLPSRAQLDKDMYEAKLAWDQGRISGTQYGEILCSRTLMGCVRLNRQMQGLRAAMRGEDTRERMKRDFDMTDLELDEARGKTVRKTKMKMENERRGEQALFRRTVTRGH
;
A
#
# COMPACT_ATOMS: atom_id res chain seq x y z
N MET A 1 -70.59 -1.87 16.78
CA MET A 1 -71.10 -1.20 15.58
C MET A 1 -70.08 -1.39 14.48
N SER A 2 -70.43 -2.17 13.45
CA SER A 2 -69.64 -2.34 12.24
C SER A 2 -69.97 -1.22 11.26
N TYR A 3 -68.95 -0.57 10.70
CA TYR A 3 -69.07 0.19 9.46
C TYR A 3 -67.75 0.04 8.67
N HIS A 4 -67.87 -0.54 7.47
CA HIS A 4 -66.92 -0.44 6.36
C HIS A 4 -67.29 0.79 5.47
N PRO A 5 -66.60 1.05 4.35
CA PRO A 5 -65.57 2.06 4.16
C PRO A 5 -66.07 3.21 3.25
N TYR A 6 -65.23 4.21 2.97
CA TYR A 6 -65.49 5.05 1.79
C TYR A 6 -64.18 5.38 1.06
N VAL A 7 -64.13 4.96 -0.21
CA VAL A 7 -63.14 5.36 -1.21
C VAL A 7 -63.87 6.21 -2.25
N PRO A 8 -63.33 7.38 -2.61
CA PRO A 8 -63.45 7.85 -3.99
C PRO A 8 -62.18 8.62 -4.44
N PRO A 9 -62.07 9.04 -5.71
CA PRO A 9 -62.05 8.26 -6.92
C PRO A 9 -60.71 8.41 -7.67
N GLN A 10 -60.34 7.42 -8.49
CA GLN A 10 -59.38 7.65 -9.57
C GLN A 10 -59.99 8.64 -10.57
N GLY A 11 -59.46 9.87 -10.59
CA GLY A 11 -59.70 10.86 -11.64
C GLY A 11 -58.37 11.20 -12.31
N GLN A 12 -58.23 10.80 -13.57
CA GLN A 12 -57.24 11.36 -14.49
C GLN A 12 -57.53 12.86 -14.65
N GLN A 13 -56.51 13.72 -14.54
CA GLN A 13 -56.11 14.64 -15.61
C GLN A 13 -54.95 15.56 -15.21
N SER A 14 -53.99 15.64 -16.14
CA SER A 14 -53.12 16.79 -16.43
C SER A 14 -51.86 17.02 -15.58
N SER A 15 -50.74 16.60 -16.16
CA SER A 15 -49.39 17.17 -15.94
C SER A 15 -49.40 18.71 -16.03
N PRO A 16 -48.46 19.38 -15.35
CA PRO A 16 -47.28 19.81 -16.09
C PRO A 16 -45.96 19.56 -15.34
N SER A 17 -45.00 19.04 -16.11
CA SER A 17 -43.56 19.35 -16.07
C SER A 17 -43.01 19.96 -14.77
N ALA A 18 -42.29 19.14 -14.01
CA ALA A 18 -41.11 19.59 -13.28
C ALA A 18 -40.10 18.44 -13.32
N HIS A 19 -39.21 18.48 -14.31
CA HIS A 19 -38.01 17.65 -14.34
C HIS A 19 -37.12 18.05 -13.16
N HIS A 20 -37.30 17.41 -12.00
CA HIS A 20 -36.24 17.32 -11.01
C HIS A 20 -35.42 16.06 -11.30
N THR A 21 -34.53 16.22 -12.28
CA THR A 21 -33.33 15.41 -12.41
C THR A 21 -32.57 15.52 -11.09
N MET A 22 -32.62 14.50 -10.24
CA MET A 22 -31.61 14.33 -9.20
C MET A 22 -30.31 14.00 -9.92
N THR A 23 -29.52 15.04 -10.15
CA THR A 23 -28.14 14.94 -10.61
C THR A 23 -27.35 14.27 -9.49
N ALA A 24 -27.28 12.93 -9.52
CA ALA A 24 -26.20 12.23 -8.84
C ALA A 24 -24.89 12.86 -9.35
N PRO A 25 -23.93 13.21 -8.48
CA PRO A 25 -22.62 13.56 -8.97
C PRO A 25 -22.10 12.35 -9.73
N LYS A 26 -22.06 12.46 -11.06
CA LYS A 26 -21.22 11.60 -11.88
C LYS A 26 -19.81 11.81 -11.34
N VAL A 27 -19.36 10.89 -10.50
CA VAL A 27 -17.93 10.70 -10.31
C VAL A 27 -17.44 10.31 -11.69
N GLN A 28 -16.94 11.31 -12.43
CA GLN A 28 -16.07 11.09 -13.57
C GLN A 28 -14.85 10.40 -13.00
N ILE A 29 -14.90 9.07 -12.96
CA ILE A 29 -13.69 8.27 -12.91
C ILE A 29 -13.07 8.51 -14.28
N ASN A 30 -12.07 9.39 -14.32
CA ASN A 30 -11.28 9.63 -15.52
C ASN A 30 -10.81 8.27 -16.05
N THR A 31 -11.37 7.84 -17.17
CA THR A 31 -10.97 6.64 -17.90
C THR A 31 -9.56 6.77 -18.47
N GLU A 32 -8.97 7.97 -18.42
CA GLU A 32 -7.53 8.18 -18.63
C GLU A 32 -6.68 7.42 -17.60
N SER A 33 -7.22 7.15 -16.40
CA SER A 33 -6.54 6.30 -15.42
C SER A 33 -6.63 4.80 -15.75
N LEU A 34 -7.48 4.40 -16.70
CA LEU A 34 -7.62 3.04 -17.20
C LEU A 34 -6.74 2.77 -18.44
N GLU A 35 -6.30 3.78 -19.19
CA GLU A 35 -5.33 3.55 -20.28
C GLU A 35 -3.93 3.18 -19.75
N SER A 36 -3.63 3.53 -18.50
CA SER A 36 -2.45 3.05 -17.79
C SER A 36 -2.52 1.54 -17.45
N LEU A 37 -3.70 0.90 -17.54
CA LEU A 37 -3.86 -0.55 -17.34
C LEU A 37 -3.33 -1.39 -18.52
N SER A 38 -3.01 -0.79 -19.66
CA SER A 38 -2.42 -1.51 -20.80
C SER A 38 -0.97 -1.99 -20.56
N PHE A 39 -0.38 -1.64 -19.41
CA PHE A 39 0.94 -2.14 -18.99
C PHE A 39 0.94 -3.56 -18.42
N ALA A 40 -0.22 -4.23 -18.34
CA ALA A 40 -0.37 -5.48 -17.60
C ALA A 40 -0.32 -6.75 -18.47
N VAL A 41 0.75 -6.97 -19.25
CA VAL A 41 1.37 -8.31 -19.46
C VAL A 41 2.87 -8.14 -19.77
N ARG A 42 3.59 -7.34 -18.99
CA ARG A 42 5.04 -7.45 -18.94
C ARG A 42 5.41 -7.89 -17.55
N SER A 43 6.23 -8.95 -17.48
CA SER A 43 6.88 -9.35 -16.24
C SER A 43 7.39 -8.09 -15.53
N PRO A 44 7.18 -7.94 -14.21
CA PRO A 44 7.70 -6.80 -13.45
C PRO A 44 9.23 -6.65 -13.56
N ASP A 45 9.91 -7.64 -14.12
CA ASP A 45 11.37 -7.68 -14.32
C ASP A 45 11.91 -6.69 -15.37
N ALA A 46 11.09 -6.07 -16.22
CA ALA A 46 11.59 -5.30 -17.36
C ALA A 46 11.26 -3.80 -17.36
N ALA A 47 10.44 -3.32 -16.41
CA ALA A 47 10.11 -1.90 -16.34
C ALA A 47 11.04 -1.21 -15.33
N ASP A 48 11.89 -0.31 -15.85
CA ASP A 48 12.68 0.61 -15.03
C ASP A 48 11.72 1.52 -14.28
N HIS A 49 11.48 1.18 -13.02
CA HIS A 49 10.65 1.96 -12.14
C HIS A 49 11.48 2.91 -11.29
N ASP A 50 12.79 3.07 -11.47
CA ASP A 50 13.65 3.82 -10.54
C ASP A 50 13.23 5.29 -10.38
N ASN A 51 12.54 5.84 -11.38
CA ASN A 51 12.10 7.24 -11.42
C ASN A 51 10.60 7.45 -11.18
N VAL A 52 9.81 6.38 -10.96
CA VAL A 52 8.36 6.50 -10.79
C VAL A 52 8.00 6.76 -9.32
N VAL A 53 7.19 7.78 -9.05
CA VAL A 53 6.62 7.97 -7.71
C VAL A 53 5.54 6.89 -7.50
N LEU A 54 5.81 5.95 -6.58
CA LEU A 54 4.87 4.88 -6.27
C LEU A 54 3.96 5.29 -5.11
N PRO A 55 2.70 4.83 -5.08
CA PRO A 55 1.81 5.07 -3.94
C PRO A 55 2.40 4.52 -2.65
N SER A 56 2.28 5.26 -1.55
CA SER A 56 2.76 4.80 -0.24
C SER A 56 2.00 3.56 0.23
N ARG A 57 2.55 2.84 1.22
CA ARG A 57 1.90 1.63 1.77
C ARG A 57 0.55 1.96 2.38
N ALA A 58 0.52 3.04 3.16
CA ALA A 58 -0.72 3.54 3.75
C ALA A 58 -1.76 3.90 2.68
N GLN A 59 -1.33 4.46 1.54
CA GLN A 59 -2.24 4.77 0.44
C GLN A 59 -2.80 3.49 -0.20
N LEU A 60 -1.97 2.47 -0.47
CA LEU A 60 -2.44 1.20 -1.01
C LEU A 60 -3.41 0.50 -0.05
N ASP A 61 -3.10 0.48 1.24
CA ASP A 61 -3.95 -0.12 2.28
C ASP A 61 -5.29 0.62 2.39
N LYS A 62 -5.27 1.95 2.33
CA LYS A 62 -6.47 2.79 2.31
C LYS A 62 -7.32 2.51 1.08
N ASP A 63 -6.73 2.47 -0.11
CA ASP A 63 -7.44 2.20 -1.36
C ASP A 63 -8.12 0.83 -1.34
N MET A 64 -7.43 -0.20 -0.84
CA MET A 64 -8.00 -1.53 -0.68
C MET A 64 -9.17 -1.55 0.30
N TYR A 65 -9.05 -0.83 1.41
CA TYR A 65 -10.12 -0.72 2.41
C TYR A 65 -11.35 0.01 1.86
N GLU A 66 -11.13 1.13 1.17
CA GLU A 66 -12.21 1.91 0.54
C GLU A 66 -12.91 1.13 -0.56
N ALA A 67 -12.16 0.39 -1.37
CA ALA A 67 -12.73 -0.48 -2.40
C ALA A 67 -13.59 -1.59 -1.79
N LYS A 68 -13.13 -2.21 -0.70
CA LYS A 68 -13.91 -3.19 0.04
C LYS A 68 -15.20 -2.59 0.57
N LEU A 69 -15.13 -1.42 1.21
CA LEU A 69 -16.30 -0.73 1.73
C LEU A 69 -17.31 -0.35 0.64
N ALA A 70 -16.82 0.08 -0.53
CA ALA A 70 -17.67 0.39 -1.68
C ALA A 70 -18.37 -0.86 -2.21
N TRP A 71 -17.68 -2.00 -2.22
CA TRP A 71 -18.26 -3.29 -2.61
C TRP A 71 -19.31 -3.77 -1.61
N ASP A 72 -19.02 -3.72 -0.31
CA ASP A 72 -19.95 -4.10 0.77
C ASP A 72 -21.24 -3.26 0.73
N GLN A 73 -21.15 -2.00 0.28
CA GLN A 73 -22.29 -1.10 0.13
C GLN A 73 -23.01 -1.22 -1.23
N GLY A 74 -22.57 -2.13 -2.12
CA GLY A 74 -23.11 -2.29 -3.45
C GLY A 74 -22.84 -1.12 -4.40
N ARG A 75 -21.89 -0.23 -4.08
CA ARG A 75 -21.50 0.91 -4.92
C ARG A 75 -20.65 0.48 -6.12
N ILE A 76 -19.92 -0.62 -6.00
CA ILE A 76 -19.13 -1.23 -7.07
C ILE A 76 -19.45 -2.71 -7.23
N SER A 77 -19.27 -3.24 -8.43
CA SER A 77 -19.44 -4.67 -8.70
C SER A 77 -18.26 -5.49 -8.17
N GLY A 78 -18.45 -6.81 -8.02
CA GLY A 78 -17.37 -7.72 -7.66
C GLY A 78 -16.21 -7.72 -8.66
N THR A 79 -16.50 -7.55 -9.96
CA THR A 79 -15.47 -7.43 -11.00
C THR A 79 -14.64 -6.16 -10.83
N GLN A 80 -15.29 -5.01 -10.61
CA GLN A 80 -14.61 -3.75 -10.35
C GLN A 80 -13.75 -3.82 -9.08
N TYR A 81 -14.26 -4.47 -8.02
CA TYR A 81 -13.48 -4.72 -6.81
C TYR A 81 -12.24 -5.59 -7.10
N GLY A 82 -12.40 -6.66 -7.88
CA GLY A 82 -11.30 -7.52 -8.29
C GLY A 82 -10.22 -6.79 -9.09
N GLU A 83 -10.61 -5.92 -10.02
CA GLU A 83 -9.68 -5.08 -10.80
C GLU A 83 -8.86 -4.15 -9.90
N ILE A 84 -9.52 -3.49 -8.94
CA ILE A 84 -8.84 -2.62 -7.98
C ILE A 84 -7.85 -3.44 -7.15
N LEU A 85 -8.25 -4.59 -6.61
CA LEU A 85 -7.35 -5.46 -5.84
C LEU A 85 -6.12 -5.90 -6.63
N CYS A 86 -6.31 -6.36 -7.87
CA CYS A 86 -5.21 -6.77 -8.74
C CYS A 86 -4.24 -5.61 -8.99
N SER A 87 -4.77 -4.42 -9.33
CA SER A 87 -3.95 -3.22 -9.57
C SER A 87 -3.16 -2.79 -8.34
N ARG A 88 -3.78 -2.75 -7.16
CA ARG A 88 -3.09 -2.36 -5.90
C ARG A 88 -2.06 -3.39 -5.47
N THR A 89 -2.36 -4.68 -5.64
CA THR A 89 -1.41 -5.76 -5.35
C THR A 89 -0.18 -5.66 -6.26
N LEU A 90 -0.39 -5.40 -7.56
CA LEU A 90 0.70 -5.20 -8.52
C LEU A 90 1.60 -4.02 -8.10
N MET A 91 1.02 -2.89 -7.72
CA MET A 91 1.80 -1.74 -7.22
C MET A 91 2.57 -2.08 -5.93
N GLY A 92 1.97 -2.89 -5.05
CA GLY A 92 2.66 -3.44 -3.87
C GLY A 92 3.89 -4.28 -4.26
N CYS A 93 3.76 -5.16 -5.25
CA CYS A 93 4.87 -5.96 -5.77
C CYS A 93 5.99 -5.09 -6.36
N VAL A 94 5.64 -4.05 -7.14
CA VAL A 94 6.64 -3.13 -7.71
C VAL A 94 7.44 -2.44 -6.60
N ARG A 95 6.78 -2.02 -5.51
CA ARG A 95 7.47 -1.42 -4.36
C ARG A 95 8.41 -2.39 -3.65
N LEU A 96 7.98 -3.61 -3.43
CA LEU A 96 8.84 -4.65 -2.84
C LEU A 96 10.06 -4.93 -3.72
N ASN A 97 9.89 -4.96 -5.04
CA ASN A 97 10.99 -5.12 -5.97
C ASN A 97 12.00 -3.97 -5.88
N ARG A 98 11.52 -2.71 -5.84
CA ARG A 98 12.40 -1.55 -5.63
C ARG A 98 13.15 -1.65 -4.30
N GLN A 99 12.46 -1.96 -3.21
CA GLN A 99 13.08 -2.16 -1.89
C GLN A 99 14.17 -3.24 -1.92
N MET A 100 13.90 -4.35 -2.60
CA MET A 100 14.85 -5.45 -2.75
C MET A 100 16.07 -5.04 -3.59
N GLN A 101 15.88 -4.25 -4.65
CA GLN A 101 16.99 -3.69 -5.43
C GLN A 101 17.83 -2.71 -4.60
N GLY A 102 17.18 -1.81 -3.86
CA GLY A 102 17.85 -0.89 -2.93
C GLY A 102 18.64 -1.62 -1.85
N LEU A 103 18.07 -2.70 -1.28
CA LEU A 103 18.77 -3.56 -0.33
C LEU A 103 20.03 -4.20 -0.96
N ARG A 104 19.93 -4.72 -2.18
CA ARG A 104 21.07 -5.32 -2.88
C ARG A 104 22.16 -4.28 -3.18
N ALA A 105 21.77 -3.06 -3.56
CA ALA A 105 22.70 -1.96 -3.77
C ALA A 105 23.42 -1.57 -2.46
N ALA A 106 22.69 -1.50 -1.35
CA ALA A 106 23.26 -1.25 -0.02
C ALA A 106 24.25 -2.35 0.41
N MET A 107 23.94 -3.62 0.12
CA MET A 107 24.87 -4.73 0.38
C MET A 107 26.17 -4.63 -0.44
N ARG A 108 26.14 -3.97 -1.61
CA ARG A 108 27.32 -3.69 -2.43
C ARG A 108 28.04 -2.38 -2.06
N GLY A 109 27.50 -1.60 -1.12
CA GLY A 109 28.01 -0.28 -0.77
C GLY A 109 27.72 0.80 -1.81
N GLU A 110 26.74 0.58 -2.69
CA GLU A 110 26.29 1.51 -3.73
C GLU A 110 25.11 2.38 -3.27
N ASP A 111 24.76 2.34 -1.98
CA ASP A 111 23.62 3.06 -1.42
C ASP A 111 23.96 4.51 -1.07
N THR A 112 23.29 5.45 -1.73
CA THR A 112 23.26 6.84 -1.28
C THR A 112 22.12 7.06 -0.30
N ARG A 113 22.25 8.05 0.59
CA ARG A 113 21.17 8.46 1.53
C ARG A 113 19.85 8.68 0.79
N GLU A 114 19.90 9.39 -0.33
CA GLU A 114 18.74 9.69 -1.16
C GLU A 114 18.14 8.44 -1.81
N ARG A 115 18.99 7.49 -2.23
CA ARG A 115 18.54 6.23 -2.79
C ARG A 115 17.83 5.36 -1.74
N MET A 116 18.36 5.26 -0.52
CA MET A 116 17.68 4.54 0.56
C MET A 116 16.33 5.18 0.91
N LYS A 117 16.25 6.51 0.98
CA LYS A 117 14.96 7.19 1.23
C LYS A 117 13.94 6.84 0.18
N ARG A 118 14.33 6.89 -1.09
CA ARG A 118 13.46 6.57 -2.23
C ARG A 118 13.07 5.10 -2.27
N ASP A 119 14.03 4.20 -2.10
CA ASP A 119 13.79 2.77 -2.31
C ASP A 119 12.91 2.19 -1.20
N PHE A 120 13.03 2.71 0.02
CA PHE A 120 12.27 2.25 1.18
C PHE A 120 11.11 3.17 1.59
N ASP A 121 10.84 4.22 0.82
CA ASP A 121 9.86 5.27 1.15
C ASP A 121 10.05 5.85 2.56
N MET A 122 11.30 6.00 2.98
CA MET A 122 11.66 6.50 4.32
C MET A 122 11.84 8.01 4.32
N THR A 123 11.36 8.64 5.38
CA THR A 123 11.71 10.02 5.74
C THR A 123 13.16 10.09 6.26
N ASP A 124 13.74 11.29 6.29
CA ASP A 124 15.08 11.49 6.87
C ASP A 124 15.12 11.06 8.35
N LEU A 125 14.06 11.33 9.12
CA LEU A 125 13.94 10.95 10.52
C LEU A 125 13.94 9.42 10.69
N GLU A 126 13.13 8.72 9.90
CA GLU A 126 13.05 7.25 9.95
C GLU A 126 14.37 6.61 9.53
N LEU A 127 15.04 7.16 8.53
CA LEU A 127 16.35 6.68 8.08
C LEU A 127 17.41 6.85 9.18
N ASP A 128 17.44 8.01 9.84
CA ASP A 128 18.38 8.28 10.93
C ASP A 128 18.09 7.39 12.15
N GLU A 129 16.82 7.15 12.47
CA GLU A 129 16.42 6.22 13.52
C GLU A 129 16.85 4.78 13.19
N ALA A 130 16.61 4.32 11.95
CA ALA A 130 17.01 3.00 11.47
C ALA A 130 18.53 2.79 11.52
N ARG A 131 19.30 3.79 11.08
CA ARG A 131 20.77 3.80 11.21
C ARG A 131 21.19 3.75 12.68
N GLY A 132 20.58 4.56 13.53
CA GLY A 132 20.84 4.57 14.97
C GLY A 132 20.60 3.20 15.62
N LYS A 133 19.47 2.55 15.31
CA LYS A 133 19.15 1.19 15.77
C LYS A 133 20.18 0.17 15.30
N THR A 134 20.60 0.27 14.04
CA THR A 134 21.61 -0.62 13.44
C THR A 134 22.95 -0.49 14.15
N VAL A 135 23.45 0.74 14.35
CA VAL A 135 24.71 1.00 15.07
C VAL A 135 24.67 0.45 16.50
N ARG A 136 23.58 0.69 17.23
CA ARG A 136 23.42 0.15 18.60
C ARG A 136 23.47 -1.38 18.61
N LYS A 137 22.76 -2.02 17.68
CA LYS A 137 22.72 -3.49 17.56
C LYS A 137 24.11 -4.06 17.24
N THR A 138 24.82 -3.44 16.31
CA THR A 138 26.19 -3.85 15.96
C THR A 138 27.15 -3.69 17.14
N LYS A 139 27.09 -2.54 17.83
CA LYS A 139 27.90 -2.30 19.03
C LYS A 139 27.66 -3.36 20.10
N MET A 140 26.38 -3.69 20.36
CA MET A 140 26.01 -4.72 21.33
C MET A 140 26.52 -6.11 20.93
N LYS A 141 26.46 -6.47 19.63
CA LYS A 141 27.02 -7.74 19.14
C LYS A 141 28.53 -7.82 19.34
N MET A 142 29.27 -6.80 18.92
CA MET A 142 30.73 -6.76 19.08
C MET A 142 31.14 -6.80 20.55
N GLU A 143 30.40 -6.13 21.44
CA GLU A 143 30.68 -6.20 22.87
C GLU A 143 30.43 -7.61 23.44
N ASN A 144 29.35 -8.27 23.02
CA ASN A 144 29.06 -9.65 23.42
C ASN A 144 30.11 -10.64 22.90
N GLU A 145 30.55 -10.49 21.66
CA GLU A 145 31.65 -11.28 21.08
C GLU A 145 32.93 -11.10 21.90
N ARG A 146 33.32 -9.86 22.18
CA ARG A 146 34.48 -9.55 23.04
C ARG A 146 34.37 -10.18 24.44
N ARG A 147 33.20 -10.13 25.06
CA ARG A 147 32.97 -10.78 26.37
C ARG A 147 33.08 -12.30 26.27
N GLY A 148 32.57 -12.89 25.19
CA GLY A 148 32.68 -14.32 24.90
C GLY A 148 34.13 -14.78 24.71
N GLU A 149 34.92 -14.04 23.94
CA GLU A 149 36.34 -14.29 23.74
C GLU A 149 37.13 -14.19 25.06
N GLN A 150 36.85 -13.18 25.89
CA GLN A 150 37.45 -13.06 27.21
C GLN A 150 37.11 -14.23 28.12
N ALA A 151 35.87 -14.72 28.08
CA ALA A 151 35.47 -15.89 28.84
C ALA A 151 36.17 -17.17 28.37
N LEU A 152 36.31 -17.35 27.05
CA LEU A 152 37.07 -18.45 26.45
C LEU A 152 38.54 -18.39 26.88
N PHE A 153 39.20 -17.25 26.71
CA PHE A 153 40.59 -17.06 27.11
C PHE A 153 40.81 -17.38 28.59
N ARG A 154 39.95 -16.86 29.48
CA ARG A 154 40.02 -17.17 30.92
C ARG A 154 39.88 -18.66 31.21
N ARG A 155 38.93 -19.35 30.55
CA ARG A 155 38.73 -20.80 30.72
C ARG A 155 39.94 -21.60 30.27
N THR A 156 40.54 -21.25 29.13
CA THR A 156 41.75 -21.89 28.60
C THR A 156 42.93 -21.72 29.56
N VAL A 157 43.13 -20.50 30.09
CA VAL A 157 44.19 -20.23 31.09
C VAL A 157 43.97 -21.03 32.39
N THR A 158 42.72 -21.13 32.87
CA THR A 158 42.43 -21.85 34.13
C THR A 158 42.45 -23.37 34.02
N ARG A 159 42.37 -23.95 32.81
CA ARG A 159 42.39 -25.41 32.63
C ARG A 159 43.79 -26.01 32.46
N GLY A 160 44.83 -25.18 32.42
CA GLY A 160 46.21 -25.62 32.31
C GLY A 160 46.54 -26.18 30.92
N HIS A 161 47.78 -25.95 30.51
CA HIS A 161 48.39 -26.65 29.39
C HIS A 161 49.04 -27.94 29.88
#